data_AF-A0A176RTB3-F1
#
_entry.id   AF-A0A176RTB3-F1
#
_cell.length_a   1.000
_cell.length_b   1.000
_cell.length_c   1.000
_cell.angle_alpha   90.00
_cell.angle_beta   90.00
_cell.angle_gamma   90.00
#
_symmetry.space_group_name_H-M   'P 1'
#
loop_
_entity.id
_entity.type
_entity.pdbx_description
1 polymer ?
#
loop_
_entity_poly.entity_id
_entity_poly.type
_entity_poly.pdbx_seq_one_letter_code
_entity_poly.pdbx_strand_id
1 'polypeptide(L)'
;MFGQKVAIQYDYFHIIQNAWRHLWKWSVAHRRDIKKRSEKVTTPWYKNKLETLALSLWDNRYLLFKAEQRMSDDEKERLQEIVITDQKIGNLRTFLSGVWHIFEDSQDETEALVALAKLKNLPTDSKKPKAFQKVIKFISNHFDWMTAYLSHDDVRRNSLSETSRRTLRRLEIEHDGFRSENGRDNFVRLYQAIKYLGWNVYQPPP
;
A
#
# COMPACT_ATOMS: atom_id res chain seq x y z
N MET A 1 34.54 -9.93 15.97
CA MET A 1 33.19 -9.98 16.56
C MET A 1 32.34 -8.96 15.80
N PHE A 2 31.69 -9.38 14.71
CA PHE A 2 30.76 -8.49 13.99
C PHE A 2 29.44 -8.48 14.79
N GLY A 3 29.04 -7.26 15.19
CA GLY A 3 27.98 -6.97 16.14
C GLY A 3 26.60 -7.52 15.76
N GLN A 4 25.70 -7.53 16.75
CA GLN A 4 24.30 -7.98 16.69
C GLN A 4 23.70 -7.89 15.28
N LYS A 5 23.08 -8.99 14.81
CA LYS A 5 22.23 -9.03 13.61
C LYS A 5 21.29 -7.83 13.63
N VAL A 6 21.54 -6.83 12.77
CA VAL A 6 20.63 -5.70 12.58
C VAL A 6 19.34 -6.27 11.98
N ALA A 7 18.24 -6.18 12.72
CA ALA A 7 16.93 -6.54 12.21
C ALA A 7 16.48 -5.49 11.18
N ILE A 8 16.51 -5.84 9.90
CA ILE A 8 16.07 -4.97 8.81
C ILE A 8 14.56 -5.13 8.64
N GLN A 9 13.80 -4.05 8.84
CA GLN A 9 12.35 -4.01 8.61
C GLN A 9 12.01 -3.19 7.37
N TYR A 10 11.24 -3.79 6.46
CA TYR A 10 10.61 -3.08 5.36
C TYR A 10 9.39 -2.32 5.86
N ASP A 11 9.30 -1.05 5.49
CA ASP A 11 8.21 -0.20 5.94
C ASP A 11 6.87 -0.62 5.29
N TYR A 12 5.86 -0.90 6.11
CA TYR A 12 4.55 -1.38 5.66
C TYR A 12 3.90 -0.51 4.59
N PHE A 13 3.99 0.82 4.71
CA PHE A 13 3.43 1.71 3.71
C PHE A 13 4.05 1.46 2.33
N HIS A 14 5.37 1.26 2.26
CA HIS A 14 6.07 0.98 1.01
C HIS A 14 5.77 -0.41 0.45
N ILE A 15 5.55 -1.40 1.32
CA ILE A 15 5.11 -2.75 0.92
C ILE A 15 3.77 -2.63 0.19
N ILE A 16 2.79 -2.01 0.85
CA ILE A 16 1.43 -1.83 0.32
C ILE A 16 1.43 -0.95 -0.94
N GLN A 17 2.19 0.14 -0.94
CA GLN A 17 2.31 1.03 -2.10
C GLN A 17 2.88 0.30 -3.33
N ASN A 18 3.88 -0.58 -3.15
CA ASN A 18 4.43 -1.36 -4.25
C ASN A 18 3.39 -2.33 -4.82
N ALA A 19 2.69 -3.06 -3.94
CA ALA A 19 1.61 -3.95 -4.34
C ALA A 19 0.52 -3.21 -5.13
N TRP A 20 0.05 -2.09 -4.58
CA TRP A 20 -0.96 -1.23 -5.19
C TRP A 20 -0.53 -0.73 -6.56
N ARG A 21 0.72 -0.29 -6.73
CA ARG A 21 1.23 0.19 -8.03
C ARG A 21 1.05 -0.84 -9.15
N HIS A 22 1.25 -2.12 -8.88
CA HIS A 22 1.09 -3.18 -9.88
C HIS A 22 -0.39 -3.50 -10.15
N LEU A 23 -1.17 -3.62 -9.08
CA LEU A 23 -2.58 -3.96 -9.15
C LEU A 23 -3.43 -2.81 -9.73
N TRP A 24 -3.07 -1.56 -9.46
CA TRP A 24 -3.68 -0.37 -10.05
C TRP A 24 -3.52 -0.34 -11.58
N LYS A 25 -2.33 -0.65 -12.08
CA LYS A 25 -2.11 -0.74 -13.53
C LYS A 25 -2.98 -1.81 -14.16
N TRP A 26 -3.17 -2.94 -13.46
CA TRP A 26 -4.07 -4.00 -13.89
C TRP A 26 -5.54 -3.54 -13.88
N SER A 27 -6.02 -2.89 -12.80
CA SER A 27 -7.42 -2.45 -12.70
C SER A 27 -7.79 -1.42 -13.78
N VAL A 28 -6.89 -0.46 -14.03
CA VAL A 28 -7.06 0.53 -15.11
C VAL A 28 -7.08 -0.15 -16.48
N ALA A 29 -6.20 -1.13 -16.72
CA ALA A 29 -6.18 -1.87 -17.98
C ALA A 29 -7.46 -2.69 -18.18
N HIS A 30 -7.96 -3.35 -17.12
CA HIS A 30 -9.21 -4.11 -17.14
C HIS A 30 -10.42 -3.22 -17.45
N ARG A 31 -10.52 -2.05 -16.79
CA ARG A 31 -11.55 -1.04 -17.11
C ARG A 31 -11.49 -0.59 -18.58
N ARG A 32 -10.29 -0.35 -19.11
CA ARG A 32 -10.10 0.01 -20.53
C ARG A 32 -10.56 -1.09 -21.46
N ASP A 33 -10.34 -2.37 -21.12
CA ASP A 33 -10.85 -3.49 -21.90
C ASP A 33 -12.38 -3.58 -21.86
N ILE A 34 -13.02 -3.29 -20.73
CA ILE A 34 -14.49 -3.21 -20.63
C ILE A 34 -15.01 -2.13 -21.58
N LYS A 35 -14.43 -0.92 -21.55
CA LYS A 35 -14.85 0.18 -22.43
C LYS A 35 -14.64 -0.16 -23.91
N LYS A 36 -13.49 -0.73 -24.27
CA LYS A 36 -13.24 -1.20 -25.65
C LYS A 36 -14.23 -2.28 -26.10
N ARG A 37 -14.69 -3.13 -25.19
CA ARG A 37 -15.74 -4.13 -25.50
C ARG A 37 -17.08 -3.46 -25.74
N SER A 38 -17.45 -2.45 -24.95
CA SER A 38 -18.71 -1.72 -25.15
C SER A 38 -18.79 -1.03 -26.51
N GLU A 39 -17.65 -0.56 -27.03
CA GLU A 39 -17.55 0.05 -28.36
C GLU A 39 -17.76 -0.95 -29.51
N LYS A 40 -17.50 -2.24 -29.28
CA LYS A 40 -17.62 -3.31 -30.29
C LYS A 40 -18.97 -4.01 -30.28
N VAL A 41 -19.70 -3.94 -29.18
CA VAL A 41 -20.99 -4.62 -29.00
C VAL A 41 -22.08 -3.81 -29.70
N THR A 42 -22.89 -4.50 -30.51
CA THR A 42 -24.03 -3.90 -31.21
C THR A 42 -25.34 -3.96 -30.41
N THR A 43 -25.47 -4.90 -29.48
CA THR A 43 -26.66 -5.05 -28.62
C THR A 43 -26.79 -3.87 -27.65
N PRO A 44 -27.86 -3.03 -27.74
CA PRO A 44 -27.95 -1.78 -26.98
C PRO A 44 -27.88 -1.94 -25.46
N TRP A 45 -28.66 -2.88 -24.90
CA TRP A 45 -28.64 -3.12 -23.45
C TRP A 45 -27.28 -3.59 -22.96
N TYR A 46 -26.62 -4.50 -23.68
CA TYR A 46 -25.32 -5.03 -23.25
C TYR A 46 -24.21 -3.99 -23.38
N LYS A 47 -24.27 -3.15 -24.42
CA LYS A 47 -23.40 -1.97 -24.54
C LYS A 47 -23.55 -1.05 -23.33
N ASN A 48 -24.78 -0.66 -22.99
CA ASN A 48 -25.05 0.21 -21.83
C ASN A 48 -24.51 -0.42 -20.53
N LYS A 49 -24.76 -1.71 -20.30
CA LYS A 49 -24.22 -2.44 -19.14
C LYS A 49 -22.69 -2.32 -19.02
N LEU A 50 -21.97 -2.50 -20.13
CA LEU A 50 -20.50 -2.39 -20.13
C LEU A 50 -20.03 -0.94 -19.92
N GLU A 51 -20.74 0.05 -20.45
CA GLU A 51 -20.42 1.46 -20.25
C GLU A 51 -20.62 1.90 -18.80
N THR A 52 -21.76 1.53 -18.20
CA THR A 52 -22.04 1.75 -16.78
C THR A 52 -21.00 1.09 -15.90
N LEU A 53 -20.61 -0.16 -16.18
CA LEU A 53 -19.57 -0.83 -15.42
C LEU A 53 -18.22 -0.11 -15.55
N ALA A 54 -17.81 0.26 -16.77
CA ALA A 54 -16.54 0.97 -16.99
C ALA A 54 -16.50 2.35 -16.31
N LEU A 55 -17.65 3.02 -16.17
CA LEU A 55 -17.79 4.26 -15.43
C LEU A 55 -17.71 4.01 -13.91
N SER A 56 -18.50 3.07 -13.41
CA SER A 56 -18.51 2.70 -11.99
C SER A 56 -17.12 2.30 -11.47
N LEU A 57 -16.35 1.52 -12.23
CA LEU A 57 -14.97 1.17 -11.87
C LEU A 57 -14.02 2.36 -11.81
N TRP A 58 -14.27 3.40 -12.62
CA TRP A 58 -13.46 4.59 -12.63
C TRP A 58 -13.79 5.50 -11.45
N ASP A 59 -15.07 5.70 -11.18
CA ASP A 59 -15.54 6.56 -10.09
C ASP A 59 -15.15 5.96 -8.72
N ASN A 60 -15.26 4.64 -8.59
CA ASN A 60 -14.93 3.91 -7.37
C ASN A 60 -13.47 3.41 -7.34
N ARG A 61 -12.58 3.89 -8.21
CA ARG A 61 -11.20 3.38 -8.33
C ARG A 61 -10.40 3.38 -7.03
N TYR A 62 -10.61 4.37 -6.17
CA TYR A 62 -9.91 4.45 -4.86
C TYR A 62 -10.56 3.54 -3.83
N LEU A 63 -11.89 3.39 -3.87
CA LEU A 63 -12.64 2.47 -3.02
C LEU A 63 -12.14 1.03 -3.20
N LEU A 64 -11.82 0.63 -4.45
CA LEU A 64 -11.26 -0.69 -4.76
C LEU A 64 -9.95 -1.00 -4.01
N PHE A 65 -9.20 0.01 -3.57
CA PHE A 65 -7.93 -0.14 -2.87
C PHE A 65 -7.99 0.30 -1.41
N LYS A 66 -9.12 0.83 -0.95
CA LYS A 66 -9.28 1.22 0.45
C LYS A 66 -9.31 -0.04 1.33
N ALA A 67 -8.69 0.05 2.50
CA ALA A 67 -8.75 -1.00 3.52
C ALA A 67 -10.15 -1.01 4.14
N GLU A 68 -10.70 -2.20 4.40
CA GLU A 68 -12.09 -2.37 4.82
C GLU A 68 -12.38 -1.73 6.17
N GLN A 69 -11.41 -1.74 7.09
CA GLN A 69 -11.50 -1.12 8.41
C GLN A 69 -11.60 0.42 8.34
N ARG A 70 -11.37 1.02 7.16
CA ARG A 70 -11.51 2.46 6.91
C ARG A 70 -12.73 2.79 6.05
N MET A 71 -13.55 1.80 5.69
CA MET A 71 -14.76 2.01 4.90
C MET A 71 -15.94 2.35 5.79
N SER A 72 -16.76 3.31 5.37
CA SER A 72 -18.12 3.46 5.89
C SER A 72 -19.00 2.29 5.41
N ASP A 73 -20.17 2.10 6.01
CA ASP A 73 -21.08 1.03 5.58
C ASP A 73 -21.58 1.25 4.15
N ASP A 74 -21.90 2.48 3.76
CA ASP A 74 -22.22 2.83 2.37
C ASP A 74 -21.08 2.51 1.38
N GLU A 75 -19.82 2.64 1.82
CA GLU A 75 -18.67 2.29 1.00
C GLU A 75 -18.54 0.76 0.85
N LYS A 76 -18.85 -0.01 1.89
CA LYS A 76 -18.86 -1.47 1.83
C LYS A 76 -19.96 -1.98 0.90
N GLU A 77 -21.16 -1.43 0.99
CA GLU A 77 -22.28 -1.80 0.11
C GLU A 77 -21.94 -1.54 -1.37
N ARG A 78 -21.47 -0.33 -1.69
CA ARG A 78 -21.01 0.00 -3.05
C ARG A 78 -19.91 -0.92 -3.55
N LEU A 79 -18.98 -1.29 -2.68
CA LEU A 79 -17.92 -2.23 -3.04
C LEU A 79 -18.49 -3.62 -3.35
N GLN A 80 -19.44 -4.11 -2.55
CA GLN A 80 -20.10 -5.39 -2.77
C GLN A 80 -20.82 -5.43 -4.11
N GLU A 81 -21.57 -4.38 -4.46
CA GLU A 81 -22.24 -4.28 -5.76
C GLU A 81 -21.27 -4.40 -6.94
N ILE A 82 -20.13 -3.70 -6.86
CA ILE A 82 -19.09 -3.74 -7.90
C ILE A 82 -18.49 -5.14 -8.01
N VAL A 83 -18.19 -5.79 -6.88
CA VAL A 83 -17.60 -7.13 -6.83
C VAL A 83 -18.54 -8.18 -7.40
N ILE A 84 -19.84 -8.10 -7.08
CA ILE A 84 -20.88 -8.98 -7.63
C ILE A 84 -21.00 -8.78 -9.15
N THR A 85 -20.91 -7.53 -9.62
CA THR A 85 -21.06 -7.18 -11.03
C THR A 85 -19.88 -7.65 -11.89
N ASP A 86 -18.67 -7.67 -11.32
CA ASP A 86 -17.45 -8.02 -12.03
C ASP A 86 -16.54 -8.95 -11.21
N GLN A 87 -16.63 -10.24 -11.51
CA GLN A 87 -15.82 -11.29 -10.87
C GLN A 87 -14.32 -11.00 -10.86
N LYS A 88 -13.78 -10.34 -11.90
CA LYS A 88 -12.34 -10.01 -11.92
C LYS A 88 -11.97 -8.98 -10.86
N ILE A 89 -12.88 -8.06 -10.56
CA ILE A 89 -12.72 -7.09 -9.47
C ILE A 89 -12.91 -7.78 -8.12
N GLY A 90 -13.81 -8.75 -8.02
CA GLY A 90 -13.88 -9.66 -6.87
C GLY A 90 -12.54 -10.32 -6.57
N ASN A 91 -11.94 -10.96 -7.58
CA ASN A 91 -10.62 -11.59 -7.44
C ASN A 91 -9.53 -10.58 -7.04
N LEU A 92 -9.55 -9.37 -7.60
CA LEU A 92 -8.64 -8.28 -7.19
C LEU A 92 -8.81 -7.95 -5.71
N ARG A 93 -10.06 -7.81 -5.23
CA ARG A 93 -10.36 -7.47 -3.84
C ARG A 93 -9.96 -8.58 -2.89
N THR A 94 -10.28 -9.84 -3.20
CA THR A 94 -9.83 -10.98 -2.41
C THR A 94 -8.31 -11.04 -2.32
N PHE A 95 -7.62 -10.76 -3.43
CA PHE A 95 -6.16 -10.71 -3.44
C PHE A 95 -5.60 -9.58 -2.57
N LEU A 96 -6.17 -8.37 -2.64
CA LEU A 96 -5.78 -7.25 -1.77
C LEU A 96 -6.00 -7.56 -0.30
N SER A 97 -7.15 -8.14 0.06
CA SER A 97 -7.42 -8.60 1.43
C SER A 97 -6.40 -9.65 1.88
N GLY A 98 -6.02 -10.58 1.01
CA GLY A 98 -4.96 -11.54 1.31
C GLY A 98 -3.59 -10.90 1.55
N VAL A 99 -3.26 -9.81 0.85
CA VAL A 99 -2.04 -9.03 1.11
C VAL A 99 -2.11 -8.35 2.49
N TRP A 100 -3.24 -7.73 2.85
CA TRP A 100 -3.40 -7.11 4.16
C TRP A 100 -3.34 -8.14 5.29
N HIS A 101 -3.99 -9.29 5.12
CA HIS A 101 -4.04 -10.37 6.11
C HIS A 101 -2.64 -10.85 6.58
N ILE A 102 -1.66 -10.87 5.67
CA ILE A 102 -0.26 -11.22 6.01
C ILE A 102 0.32 -10.28 7.08
N PHE A 103 -0.06 -9.01 7.06
CA PHE A 103 0.57 -7.97 7.88
C PHE A 103 -0.33 -7.42 9.00
N GLU A 104 -1.65 -7.50 8.83
CA GLU A 104 -2.62 -6.93 9.77
C GLU A 104 -3.10 -7.96 10.79
N ASP A 105 -3.25 -9.23 10.40
CA ASP A 105 -3.91 -10.24 11.21
C ASP A 105 -2.95 -11.28 11.79
N SER A 106 -1.78 -11.49 11.15
CA SER A 106 -0.79 -12.47 11.59
C SER A 106 -0.10 -12.03 12.89
N GLN A 107 -0.07 -12.91 13.89
CA GLN A 107 0.55 -12.68 15.20
C GLN A 107 1.99 -13.17 15.27
N ASP A 108 2.36 -14.13 14.42
CA ASP A 108 3.70 -14.68 14.33
C ASP A 108 4.13 -14.98 12.89
N GLU A 109 5.41 -15.32 12.70
CA GLU A 109 5.97 -15.64 11.39
C GLU A 109 5.30 -16.85 10.73
N THR A 110 4.84 -17.82 11.52
CA THR A 110 4.19 -19.04 11.01
C THR A 110 2.83 -18.69 10.39
N GLU A 111 2.03 -17.89 11.09
CA GLU A 111 0.76 -17.37 10.58
C GLU A 111 0.95 -16.54 9.31
N ALA A 112 1.97 -15.67 9.28
CA ALA A 112 2.29 -14.86 8.11
C ALA A 112 2.71 -15.73 6.90
N LEU A 113 3.46 -16.82 7.13
CA LEU A 113 3.83 -17.78 6.08
C LEU A 113 2.60 -18.53 5.54
N VAL A 114 1.69 -18.94 6.42
CA VAL A 114 0.42 -19.56 6.03
C VAL A 114 -0.43 -18.57 5.21
N ALA A 115 -0.49 -17.31 5.62
CA ALA A 115 -1.18 -16.25 4.89
C ALA A 115 -0.55 -16.02 3.50
N LEU A 116 0.78 -16.02 3.38
CA LEU A 116 1.48 -15.94 2.10
C LEU A 116 1.19 -17.15 1.20
N ALA A 117 1.15 -18.36 1.77
CA ALA A 117 0.80 -19.57 1.03
C ALA A 117 -0.64 -19.50 0.51
N LYS A 118 -1.59 -19.04 1.33
CA LYS A 118 -2.98 -18.79 0.90
C LYS A 118 -3.02 -17.75 -0.23
N LEU A 119 -2.32 -16.62 -0.10
CA LEU A 119 -2.25 -15.58 -1.12
C LEU A 119 -1.77 -16.11 -2.48
N LYS A 120 -0.77 -17.00 -2.49
CA LYS A 120 -0.23 -17.64 -3.70
C LYS A 120 -1.28 -18.50 -4.44
N ASN A 121 -2.23 -19.06 -3.71
CA ASN A 121 -3.26 -19.95 -4.23
C ASN A 121 -4.58 -19.24 -4.57
N LEU A 122 -4.72 -17.94 -4.28
CA LEU A 122 -5.93 -17.19 -4.59
C LEU A 122 -6.18 -17.11 -6.11
N PRO A 123 -7.45 -17.11 -6.54
CA PRO A 123 -7.79 -16.91 -7.94
C PRO A 123 -7.34 -15.53 -8.41
N THR A 124 -6.62 -15.48 -9.52
CA THR A 124 -6.17 -14.22 -10.17
C THR A 124 -6.64 -14.17 -11.62
N ASP A 125 -6.44 -13.05 -12.31
CA ASP A 125 -6.78 -12.96 -13.73
C ASP A 125 -5.86 -13.85 -14.58
N SER A 126 -6.38 -15.01 -14.98
CA SER A 126 -5.66 -15.99 -15.82
C SER A 126 -5.14 -15.41 -17.13
N LYS A 127 -5.81 -14.39 -17.70
CA LYS A 127 -5.39 -13.74 -18.94
C LYS A 127 -4.31 -12.68 -18.72
N LYS A 128 -4.24 -12.09 -17.52
CA LYS A 128 -3.29 -11.02 -17.16
C LYS A 128 -2.68 -11.23 -15.76
N PRO A 129 -2.01 -12.36 -15.49
CA PRO A 129 -1.57 -12.72 -14.15
C PRO A 129 -0.33 -11.93 -13.69
N LYS A 130 0.39 -11.31 -14.64
CA LYS A 130 1.69 -10.66 -14.42
C LYS A 130 1.69 -9.64 -13.27
N ALA A 131 0.59 -8.92 -13.05
CA ALA A 131 0.50 -7.95 -11.96
C ALA A 131 0.52 -8.63 -10.59
N PHE A 132 -0.33 -9.65 -10.40
CA PHE A 132 -0.43 -10.44 -9.18
C PHE A 132 0.88 -11.20 -8.89
N GLN A 133 1.46 -11.82 -9.91
CA GLN A 133 2.75 -12.52 -9.80
C GLN A 133 3.89 -11.59 -9.34
N LYS A 134 3.90 -10.33 -9.80
CA LYS A 134 4.89 -9.34 -9.34
C LYS A 134 4.73 -9.02 -7.86
N VAL A 135 3.50 -8.92 -7.37
CA VAL A 135 3.23 -8.70 -5.94
C VAL A 135 3.67 -9.91 -5.12
N ILE A 136 3.27 -11.12 -5.52
CA ILE A 136 3.69 -12.38 -4.85
C ILE A 136 5.21 -12.49 -4.81
N LYS A 137 5.89 -12.25 -5.94
CA LYS A 137 7.35 -12.32 -6.03
C LYS A 137 8.01 -11.29 -5.13
N PHE A 138 7.51 -10.05 -5.12
CA PHE A 138 8.03 -9.00 -4.26
C PHE A 138 7.91 -9.36 -2.77
N ILE A 139 6.74 -9.82 -2.33
CA ILE A 139 6.53 -10.24 -0.94
C ILE A 139 7.41 -11.45 -0.62
N SER A 140 7.44 -12.47 -1.48
CA SER A 140 8.22 -13.69 -1.23
C SER A 140 9.73 -13.43 -1.14
N ASN A 141 10.26 -12.51 -1.96
CA ASN A 141 11.70 -12.21 -2.00
C ASN A 141 12.19 -11.41 -0.78
N HIS A 142 11.28 -10.76 -0.06
CA HIS A 142 11.61 -9.85 1.04
C HIS A 142 10.85 -10.22 2.31
N PHE A 143 10.28 -11.42 2.37
CA PHE A 143 9.31 -11.82 3.40
C PHE A 143 9.89 -11.65 4.81
N ASP A 144 11.10 -12.17 5.04
CA ASP A 144 11.81 -12.08 6.33
C ASP A 144 11.96 -10.63 6.79
N TRP A 145 12.26 -9.71 5.87
CA TRP A 145 12.39 -8.28 6.19
C TRP A 145 11.05 -7.57 6.34
N MET A 146 10.00 -8.05 5.69
CA MET A 146 8.66 -7.46 5.78
C MET A 146 7.94 -7.88 7.07
N THR A 147 8.31 -9.01 7.64
CA THR A 147 7.71 -9.63 8.83
C THR A 147 8.63 -9.63 10.05
N ALA A 148 9.80 -8.99 9.99
CA ALA A 148 10.76 -8.95 11.10
C ALA A 148 10.16 -8.42 12.41
N TYR A 149 9.16 -7.54 12.34
CA TYR A 149 8.38 -7.06 13.50
C TYR A 149 7.62 -8.17 14.25
N LEU A 150 7.37 -9.32 13.64
CA LEU A 150 6.72 -10.47 14.28
C LEU A 150 7.73 -11.30 15.11
N SER A 151 9.03 -11.16 14.85
CA SER A 151 10.10 -11.90 15.52
C SER A 151 10.90 -11.04 16.51
N HIS A 152 10.73 -9.72 16.47
CA HIS A 152 11.51 -8.77 17.25
C HIS A 152 10.60 -7.70 17.87
N ASP A 153 10.43 -7.74 19.19
CA ASP A 153 9.53 -6.84 19.94
C ASP A 153 9.87 -5.35 19.75
N ASP A 154 11.14 -5.02 19.54
CA ASP A 154 11.61 -3.65 19.36
C ASP A 154 11.39 -3.12 17.93
N VAL A 155 11.06 -3.98 16.97
CA VAL A 155 10.86 -3.63 15.57
C VAL A 155 9.38 -3.36 15.32
N ARG A 156 9.07 -2.15 14.83
CA ARG A 156 7.69 -1.79 14.49
C ARG A 156 7.39 -2.03 13.02
N ARG A 157 6.21 -2.61 12.73
CA ARG A 157 5.66 -2.82 11.37
C ARG A 157 5.65 -1.53 10.52
N ASN A 158 5.24 -0.43 11.14
CA ASN A 158 5.28 0.89 10.55
C ASN A 158 6.50 1.62 11.11
N SER A 159 7.45 1.98 10.25
CA SER A 159 8.54 2.83 10.69
C SER A 159 8.06 4.28 10.61
N LEU A 160 8.29 5.07 11.66
CA LEU A 160 8.20 6.54 11.56
C LEU A 160 9.23 7.09 10.57
N SER A 161 10.10 6.25 10.02
CA SER A 161 11.19 6.63 9.12
C SER A 161 10.71 7.34 7.85
N GLU A 162 9.50 7.08 7.34
CA GLU A 162 8.98 7.81 6.16
C GLU A 162 8.50 9.21 6.54
N THR A 163 7.82 9.37 7.68
CA THR A 163 7.48 10.70 8.22
C THR A 163 8.75 11.47 8.56
N SER A 164 9.75 10.81 9.14
CA SER A 164 11.04 11.41 9.47
C SER A 164 11.85 11.74 8.21
N ARG A 165 11.94 10.85 7.21
CA ARG A 165 12.62 11.11 5.92
C ARG A 165 11.90 12.17 5.09
N ARG A 166 10.57 12.18 5.06
CA ARG A 166 9.79 13.24 4.38
C ARG A 166 9.97 14.58 5.08
N THR A 167 9.98 14.59 6.42
CA THR A 167 10.32 15.79 7.21
C THR A 167 11.73 16.27 6.89
N LEU A 168 12.70 15.36 6.87
CA LEU A 168 14.09 15.67 6.57
C LEU A 168 14.26 16.19 5.14
N ARG A 169 13.62 15.58 4.14
CA ARG A 169 13.59 16.08 2.76
C ARG A 169 12.91 17.44 2.61
N ARG A 170 11.87 17.72 3.39
CA ARG A 170 11.23 19.06 3.40
C ARG A 170 12.18 20.11 3.94
N LEU A 171 12.87 19.80 5.05
CA LEU A 171 13.92 20.65 5.59
C LEU A 171 15.05 20.85 4.57
N GLU A 172 15.46 19.80 3.86
CA GLU A 172 16.47 19.91 2.81
C GLU A 172 16.01 20.79 1.64
N ILE A 173 14.76 20.68 1.20
CA ILE A 173 14.21 21.48 0.08
C ILE A 173 14.16 22.97 0.42
N GLU A 174 13.70 23.32 1.63
CA GLU A 174 13.65 24.72 2.09
C GLU A 174 15.04 25.36 2.22
N HIS A 175 16.09 24.54 2.27
CA HIS A 175 17.47 24.98 2.48
C HIS A 175 18.43 24.70 1.31
N ASP A 176 17.91 24.28 0.14
CA ASP A 176 18.71 23.89 -1.04
C ASP A 176 19.80 22.83 -0.70
N GLY A 177 19.41 21.88 0.15
CA GLY A 177 20.26 20.81 0.67
C GLY A 177 21.16 21.23 1.84
N PHE A 178 21.51 20.26 2.70
CA PHE A 178 22.50 20.49 3.75
C PHE A 178 23.92 20.33 3.19
N ARG A 179 24.75 21.37 3.35
CA ARG A 179 26.13 21.39 2.85
C ARG A 179 27.12 20.55 3.68
N SER A 180 26.72 20.07 4.86
CA SER A 180 27.53 19.23 5.74
C SER A 180 26.68 18.35 6.65
N GLU A 181 27.24 17.24 7.11
CA GLU A 181 26.57 16.31 8.03
C GLU A 181 26.25 16.97 9.39
N ASN A 182 27.19 17.77 9.92
CA ASN A 182 26.96 18.59 11.12
C ASN A 182 25.84 19.62 10.93
N GLY A 183 25.75 20.21 9.73
CA GLY A 183 24.66 21.12 9.38
C GLY A 183 23.31 20.42 9.43
N ARG A 184 23.21 19.23 8.82
CA ARG A 184 22.00 18.39 8.87
C ARG A 184 21.60 18.07 10.31
N ASP A 185 22.54 17.64 11.15
CA ASP A 185 22.24 17.26 12.54
C ASP A 185 21.73 18.46 13.35
N ASN A 186 22.38 19.62 13.23
CA ASN A 186 21.94 20.85 13.91
C ASN A 186 20.53 21.28 13.49
N PHE A 187 20.20 21.19 12.21
CA PHE A 187 18.87 21.55 11.72
C PHE A 187 17.79 20.58 12.21
N VAL A 188 18.08 19.29 12.27
CA VAL A 188 17.15 18.30 12.84
C VAL A 188 16.89 18.60 14.32
N ARG A 189 17.93 18.92 15.09
CA ARG A 189 17.80 19.31 16.51
C ARG A 189 16.99 20.60 16.67
N LEU A 190 17.25 21.61 15.85
CA LEU A 190 16.52 22.88 15.88
C LEU A 190 15.03 22.67 15.57
N TYR A 191 14.74 21.89 14.53
CA TYR A 191 13.37 21.52 14.17
C TYR A 191 12.66 20.79 15.32
N GLN A 192 13.34 19.84 15.95
CA GLN A 192 12.78 19.11 17.09
C GLN A 192 12.50 20.03 18.27
N ALA A 193 13.43 20.94 18.58
CA ALA A 193 13.27 21.91 19.66
C ALA A 193 12.08 22.85 19.40
N ILE A 194 11.96 23.40 18.19
CA ILE A 194 10.86 24.30 17.84
C ILE A 194 9.51 23.56 17.84
N LYS A 195 9.45 22.39 17.20
CA LYS A 195 8.18 21.71 16.94
C LYS A 195 7.65 20.91 18.14
N TYR A 196 8.53 20.27 18.89
CA TYR A 196 8.14 19.36 19.97
C TYR A 196 8.44 19.92 21.35
N LEU A 197 9.44 20.80 21.48
CA LEU A 197 9.80 21.42 22.76
C LEU A 197 9.30 22.87 22.88
N GLY A 198 8.55 23.36 21.89
CA GLY A 198 7.95 24.70 21.89
C GLY A 198 8.97 25.84 21.79
N TRP A 199 10.19 25.54 21.34
CA TRP A 199 11.27 26.51 21.33
C TRP A 199 10.95 27.68 20.40
N ASN A 200 11.07 28.91 20.89
CA ASN A 200 11.01 30.11 20.08
C ASN A 200 12.00 31.16 20.59
N VAL A 201 12.25 32.18 19.78
CA VAL A 201 13.25 33.24 20.08
C VAL A 201 12.94 34.00 21.37
N TYR A 202 11.68 34.00 21.81
CA TYR A 202 11.21 34.72 23.00
C TYR A 202 11.07 33.81 24.24
N GLN A 203 11.21 32.49 24.09
CA GLN A 203 11.12 31.50 25.17
C GLN A 203 12.13 30.37 24.92
N PRO A 204 13.40 30.56 25.30
CA PRO A 204 14.37 29.48 25.23
C PRO A 204 14.08 28.36 26.23
N PRO A 205 14.46 27.09 25.95
CA PRO A 205 14.31 26.02 26.91
C PRO A 205 15.17 26.35 28.14
N PRO A 206 14.80 25.82 29.32
CA PRO A 206 15.61 25.95 30.52
C PRO A 206 17.00 25.33 30.35
#